data_AF-A0A540K527-F1
#
_entry.id   AF-A0A540K527-F1
#
_cell.length_a   1.000
_cell.length_b   1.000
_cell.length_c   1.000
_cell.angle_alpha   90.00
_cell.angle_beta   90.00
_cell.angle_gamma   90.00
#
_symmetry.space_group_name_H-M   'P 1'
#
loop_
_entity.id
_entity.type
_entity.pdbx_description
1 polymer ?
#
loop_
_entity_poly.entity_id
_entity_poly.type
_entity_poly.pdbx_seq_one_letter_code
_entity_poly.pdbx_strand_id
1 'polypeptide(L)'
;MGHLNLPASKRSSRQCRLLDLISAAFFGIVIVFFLLVFTPLGDSLAASGRQALLLSTNADPKQRHRLVTLVELGQHHQPIEACPAEAVDHMPCEDPRRNSQLSREMNFYRERHCPLPEETPLCLIPPPNGYKIPVPWPDSLTKVCVLLGSFNSSIWLLG
;
A
#
# COMPACT_ATOMS: atom_id res chain seq x y z
N MET A 1 13.68 1.73 -66.80
CA MET A 1 12.32 2.13 -66.39
C MET A 1 11.53 0.86 -66.06
N GLY A 2 11.60 0.39 -64.82
CA GLY A 2 10.92 -0.84 -64.40
C GLY A 2 9.63 -0.50 -63.66
N HIS A 3 8.50 -0.51 -64.37
CA HIS A 3 7.18 -0.37 -63.77
C HIS A 3 6.76 -1.73 -63.21
N LEU A 4 6.91 -1.93 -61.90
CA LEU A 4 6.38 -3.10 -61.21
C LEU A 4 4.85 -3.02 -61.23
N ASN A 5 4.24 -3.68 -62.21
CA ASN A 5 2.81 -3.92 -62.28
C ASN A 5 2.46 -5.07 -61.31
N LEU A 6 2.02 -4.71 -60.10
CA LEU A 6 1.35 -5.64 -59.19
C LEU A 6 -0.06 -5.93 -59.74
N PRO A 7 -0.47 -7.19 -59.89
CA PRO A 7 -1.79 -7.53 -60.39
C PRO A 7 -2.84 -7.13 -59.35
N ALA A 8 -3.82 -6.32 -59.78
CA ALA A 8 -4.98 -5.96 -58.97
C ALA A 8 -5.80 -7.22 -58.69
N SER A 9 -5.53 -7.83 -57.53
CA SER A 9 -6.25 -9.00 -57.03
C SER A 9 -7.72 -8.64 -56.86
N LYS A 10 -8.56 -9.28 -57.69
CA LYS A 10 -10.03 -9.24 -57.66
C LYS A 10 -10.55 -9.93 -56.39
N ARG A 11 -10.21 -9.41 -55.21
CA ARG A 11 -10.71 -9.89 -53.93
C ARG A 11 -12.06 -9.23 -53.68
N SER A 12 -13.11 -10.06 -53.58
CA SER A 12 -14.50 -9.66 -53.37
C SER A 12 -14.61 -8.57 -52.28
N SER A 13 -15.36 -7.51 -52.54
CA SER A 13 -15.61 -6.38 -51.62
C SER A 13 -16.07 -6.84 -50.22
N ARG A 14 -16.67 -8.03 -50.12
CA ARG A 14 -17.10 -8.65 -48.87
C ARG A 14 -15.93 -9.10 -47.99
N GLN A 15 -14.79 -9.48 -48.56
CA GLN A 15 -13.64 -9.97 -47.81
C GLN A 15 -12.82 -8.86 -47.16
N CYS A 16 -12.74 -7.66 -47.78
CA CYS A 16 -12.20 -6.47 -47.10
C CYS A 16 -13.11 -6.01 -45.95
N ARG A 17 -14.43 -5.95 -46.17
CA ARG A 17 -15.38 -5.59 -45.10
C ARG A 17 -15.34 -6.52 -43.90
N LEU A 18 -15.14 -7.82 -44.12
CA LEU A 18 -15.04 -8.79 -43.01
C LEU A 18 -13.75 -8.59 -42.20
N LEU A 19 -12.62 -8.34 -42.86
CA LEU A 19 -11.35 -8.02 -42.19
C LEU A 19 -11.41 -6.69 -41.42
N ASP A 20 -12.08 -5.69 -41.98
CA ASP A 20 -12.31 -4.40 -41.31
C ASP A 20 -13.22 -4.55 -40.07
N LEU A 21 -14.23 -5.42 -40.13
CA LEU A 21 -15.08 -5.72 -38.97
C LEU A 21 -14.33 -6.47 -37.87
N ILE A 22 -13.49 -7.45 -38.25
CA ILE A 22 -12.69 -8.21 -37.30
C ILE A 22 -11.65 -7.30 -36.62
N SER A 23 -10.99 -6.41 -37.38
CA SER A 23 -10.04 -5.46 -36.81
C SER A 23 -10.73 -4.46 -35.88
N ALA A 24 -11.87 -3.90 -36.29
CA ALA A 24 -12.64 -3.00 -35.44
C ALA A 24 -13.11 -3.66 -34.14
N ALA A 25 -13.56 -4.91 -34.20
CA ALA A 25 -13.95 -5.67 -33.01
C ALA A 25 -12.75 -5.90 -32.07
N PHE A 26 -11.59 -6.29 -32.61
CA PHE A 26 -10.38 -6.48 -31.82
C PHE A 26 -9.91 -5.19 -31.14
N PHE A 27 -9.85 -4.08 -31.88
CA PHE A 27 -9.50 -2.77 -31.31
C PHE A 27 -10.52 -2.29 -30.29
N GLY A 28 -11.82 -2.55 -30.51
CA GLY A 28 -12.88 -2.24 -29.54
C GLY A 28 -12.70 -3.00 -28.22
N ILE A 29 -12.40 -4.30 -28.27
CA ILE A 29 -12.14 -5.13 -27.08
C ILE A 29 -10.91 -4.62 -26.33
N VAL A 30 -9.82 -4.30 -27.05
CA VAL A 30 -8.60 -3.76 -26.45
C VAL A 30 -8.88 -2.42 -25.78
N ILE A 31 -9.58 -1.49 -26.45
CA ILE A 31 -9.96 -0.19 -25.87
C ILE A 31 -10.81 -0.38 -24.61
N VAL A 32 -11.81 -1.27 -24.63
CA VAL A 32 -12.63 -1.58 -23.46
C VAL A 32 -11.79 -2.14 -22.32
N PHE A 33 -10.85 -3.05 -22.59
CA PHE A 33 -9.91 -3.57 -21.59
C PHE A 33 -9.06 -2.44 -20.97
N PHE A 34 -8.51 -1.55 -21.80
CA PHE A 34 -7.74 -0.40 -21.32
C PHE A 34 -8.61 0.58 -20.52
N LEU A 35 -9.87 0.82 -20.90
CA LEU A 35 -10.78 1.63 -20.10
C LEU A 35 -11.08 0.96 -18.75
N LEU A 36 -11.30 -0.36 -18.71
CA LEU A 36 -11.53 -1.06 -17.44
C LEU A 36 -10.32 -1.05 -16.51
N VAL A 37 -9.09 -1.03 -17.06
CA VAL A 37 -7.84 -1.00 -16.29
C VAL A 37 -7.43 0.42 -15.90
N PHE A 38 -7.60 1.40 -16.79
CA PHE A 38 -7.06 2.75 -16.62
C PHE A 38 -8.11 3.83 -16.32
N THR A 39 -9.41 3.54 -16.43
CA THR A 39 -10.46 4.48 -15.97
C THR A 39 -11.16 3.96 -14.70
N PRO A 40 -11.44 4.85 -13.73
CA PRO A 40 -11.94 4.50 -12.39
C PRO A 40 -13.37 3.95 -12.35
N LEU A 41 -14.01 3.69 -13.49
CA LEU A 41 -15.31 3.01 -13.54
C LEU A 41 -15.20 1.52 -13.14
N GLY A 42 -14.02 0.90 -13.32
CA GLY A 42 -13.73 -0.46 -12.83
C GLY A 42 -13.71 -0.55 -11.29
N ASP A 43 -13.32 0.53 -10.61
CA ASP A 43 -13.27 0.60 -9.14
C ASP A 43 -14.66 0.69 -8.49
N SER A 44 -15.68 1.14 -9.24
CA SER A 44 -17.05 1.29 -8.70
C SER A 44 -17.74 -0.05 -8.42
N LEU A 45 -17.35 -1.13 -9.11
CA LEU A 45 -17.85 -2.48 -8.82
C LEU A 45 -17.11 -3.13 -7.63
N ALA A 46 -15.88 -2.71 -7.34
CA ALA A 46 -15.12 -3.12 -6.14
C ALA A 46 -15.46 -2.28 -4.89
N ALA A 47 -16.03 -1.08 -5.07
CA ALA A 47 -16.37 -0.16 -3.98
C ALA A 47 -17.59 -0.60 -3.14
N SER A 48 -18.45 -1.49 -3.64
CA SER A 48 -19.61 -2.01 -2.89
C SER A 48 -19.22 -2.81 -1.64
N GLY A 49 -17.96 -3.24 -1.50
CA GLY A 49 -17.44 -3.89 -0.29
C GLY A 49 -16.87 -2.93 0.76
N ARG A 50 -16.63 -1.65 0.43
CA ARG A 50 -15.92 -0.70 1.30
C ARG A 50 -16.84 0.10 2.24
N GLN A 51 -18.15 0.06 2.02
CA GLN A 51 -19.11 0.80 2.86
C GLN A 51 -19.36 0.14 4.22
N ALA A 52 -18.97 -1.11 4.43
CA ALA A 52 -19.11 -1.79 5.73
C ALA A 52 -18.05 -1.35 6.77
N LEU A 53 -16.88 -0.87 6.34
CA LEU A 53 -15.79 -0.44 7.25
C LEU A 53 -16.02 0.95 7.87
N LEU A 54 -16.89 1.77 7.28
CA LEU A 54 -17.25 3.09 7.84
C LEU A 54 -18.25 3.00 9.01
N LEU A 55 -18.80 1.82 9.32
CA LEU A 55 -19.66 1.65 10.49
C LEU A 55 -18.88 1.40 11.80
N SER A 56 -17.57 1.12 11.74
CA SER A 56 -16.76 0.90 12.95
C SER A 56 -16.09 2.17 13.48
N THR A 57 -16.18 3.30 12.77
CA THR A 57 -15.51 4.55 13.13
C THR A 57 -16.29 5.44 14.12
N ASN A 58 -17.38 4.95 14.72
CA ASN A 58 -18.12 5.70 15.75
C ASN A 58 -17.50 5.55 17.15
N ALA A 59 -16.18 5.61 17.25
CA ALA A 59 -15.53 5.86 18.54
C ALA A 59 -15.61 7.38 18.80
N ASP A 60 -16.56 7.78 19.64
CA ASP A 60 -16.78 9.17 20.06
C ASP A 60 -15.45 9.81 20.54
N PRO A 61 -15.03 10.99 20.02
CA PRO A 61 -13.75 11.63 20.34
C PRO A 61 -13.48 11.83 21.83
N LYS A 62 -14.55 11.93 22.65
CA LYS A 62 -14.46 12.03 24.11
C LYS A 62 -14.02 10.73 24.78
N GLN A 63 -14.35 9.58 24.20
CA GLN A 63 -13.98 8.26 24.72
C GLN A 63 -12.47 8.03 24.63
N ARG A 64 -11.83 8.50 23.55
CA ARG A 64 -10.39 8.34 23.29
C ARG A 64 -9.53 9.04 24.33
N HIS A 65 -9.80 10.30 24.64
CA HIS A 65 -9.03 11.04 25.65
C HIS A 65 -9.11 10.37 27.01
N ARG A 66 -10.30 9.91 27.41
CA ARG A 66 -10.50 9.17 28.66
C ARG A 66 -9.73 7.84 28.67
N LEU A 67 -9.64 7.16 27.53
CA LEU A 67 -8.91 5.90 27.42
C LEU A 67 -7.40 6.11 27.55
N VAL A 68 -6.86 7.13 26.87
CA VAL A 68 -5.43 7.48 26.94
C VAL A 68 -5.03 7.84 28.38
N THR A 69 -5.83 8.65 29.08
CA THR A 69 -5.53 9.01 30.47
C THR A 69 -5.56 7.79 31.41
N LEU A 70 -6.48 6.84 31.20
CA LEU A 70 -6.52 5.59 31.96
C LEU A 70 -5.31 4.69 31.69
N VAL A 71 -4.80 4.67 30.45
CA VAL A 71 -3.58 3.93 30.07
C VAL A 71 -2.35 4.56 30.73
N GLU A 72 -2.21 5.88 30.68
CA GLU A 72 -1.09 6.60 31.31
C GLU A 72 -1.08 6.43 32.84
N LEU A 73 -2.26 6.36 33.46
CA LEU A 73 -2.42 6.09 34.90
C LEU A 73 -2.19 4.61 35.26
N GLY A 74 -1.98 3.72 34.29
CA GLY A 74 -1.87 2.28 34.52
C GLY A 74 -3.16 1.63 35.04
N GLN A 75 -4.31 2.33 34.94
CA GLN A 75 -5.62 1.87 35.42
C GLN A 75 -6.47 1.23 34.32
N HIS A 76 -5.83 0.75 33.25
CA HIS A 76 -6.50 0.16 32.12
C HIS A 76 -6.87 -1.32 32.39
N HIS A 77 -8.10 -1.55 32.84
CA HIS A 77 -8.61 -2.89 33.16
C HIS A 77 -9.28 -3.59 31.97
N GLN A 78 -9.64 -2.86 30.92
CA GLN A 78 -10.19 -3.44 29.70
C GLN A 78 -9.05 -3.85 28.76
N PRO A 79 -9.20 -4.86 27.91
CA PRO A 79 -8.23 -5.11 26.85
C PRO A 79 -8.41 -4.08 25.71
N ILE A 80 -7.32 -3.47 25.25
CA ILE A 80 -7.32 -2.68 24.00
C ILE A 80 -7.42 -3.67 22.85
N GLU A 81 -8.36 -3.45 21.93
CA GLU A 81 -8.55 -4.32 20.77
C GLU A 81 -7.35 -4.23 19.82
N ALA A 82 -7.04 -5.36 19.17
CA ALA A 82 -5.99 -5.41 18.17
C ALA A 82 -6.40 -4.64 16.92
N CYS A 83 -5.44 -3.95 16.29
CA CYS A 83 -5.66 -3.32 15.00
C CYS A 83 -5.99 -4.37 13.93
N PRO A 84 -6.90 -4.06 12.99
CA PRO A 84 -7.14 -4.94 11.85
C PRO A 84 -5.88 -4.97 10.96
N ALA A 85 -5.70 -6.05 10.20
CA ALA A 85 -4.46 -6.33 9.47
C ALA A 85 -4.09 -5.21 8.48
N GLU A 86 -5.08 -4.57 7.86
CA GLU A 86 -4.91 -3.44 6.95
C GLU A 86 -4.44 -2.15 7.62
N ALA A 87 -4.63 -2.02 8.93
CA ALA A 87 -4.28 -0.81 9.69
C ALA A 87 -2.92 -0.94 10.41
N VAL A 88 -2.31 -2.12 10.43
CA VAL A 88 -1.02 -2.37 11.12
C VAL A 88 0.11 -1.54 10.54
N ASP A 89 0.20 -1.49 9.21
CA ASP A 89 1.24 -0.74 8.48
C ASP A 89 0.73 0.64 8.01
N HIS A 90 -0.43 1.07 8.51
CA HIS A 90 -1.01 2.33 8.10
C HIS A 90 -0.22 3.50 8.71
N MET A 91 0.34 4.34 7.85
CA MET A 91 1.11 5.53 8.26
C MET A 91 0.29 6.80 7.94
N PRO A 92 -0.57 7.26 8.87
CA PRO A 92 -1.61 8.26 8.60
C PRO A 92 -1.07 9.64 8.19
N CYS A 93 0.14 9.99 8.62
CA CYS A 93 0.78 11.26 8.27
C CYS A 93 1.39 11.27 6.86
N GLU A 94 1.58 10.11 6.24
CA GLU A 94 2.19 9.96 4.90
C GLU A 94 1.18 9.39 3.87
N ASP A 95 -0.12 9.48 4.16
CA ASP A 95 -1.17 8.97 3.28
C ASP A 95 -1.20 9.74 1.93
N PRO A 96 -0.95 9.07 0.78
CA PRO A 96 -1.00 9.68 -0.54
C PRO A 96 -2.35 10.34 -0.84
N ARG A 97 -3.46 9.82 -0.30
CA ARG A 97 -4.80 10.36 -0.51
C ARG A 97 -4.95 11.74 0.12
N ARG A 98 -4.41 11.93 1.33
CA ARG A 98 -4.41 13.24 2.01
C ARG A 98 -3.41 14.19 1.34
N ASN A 99 -2.22 13.71 1.01
CA ASN A 99 -1.19 14.50 0.33
C ASN A 99 -1.69 15.08 -1.00
N SER A 100 -2.46 14.30 -1.77
CA SER A 100 -3.04 14.74 -3.05
C SER A 100 -4.04 15.89 -2.95
N GLN A 101 -4.63 16.11 -1.77
CA GLN A 101 -5.61 17.16 -1.49
C GLN A 101 -4.94 18.45 -0.99
N LEU A 102 -3.66 18.40 -0.63
CA LEU A 102 -2.91 19.55 -0.15
C LEU A 102 -2.49 20.46 -1.29
N SER A 103 -2.40 21.74 -1.00
CA SER A 103 -1.97 22.75 -1.96
C SER A 103 -0.50 22.54 -2.37
N ARG A 104 -0.19 22.86 -3.64
CA ARG A 104 1.18 22.78 -4.19
C ARG A 104 1.95 24.07 -4.02
N GLU A 105 1.29 25.12 -3.56
CA GLU A 105 1.90 26.41 -3.29
C GLU A 105 2.91 26.25 -2.14
N MET A 106 4.08 26.89 -2.29
CA MET A 106 5.14 26.89 -1.26
C MET A 106 5.63 25.50 -0.81
N ASN A 107 5.33 24.43 -1.56
CA ASN A 107 5.58 23.05 -1.15
C ASN A 107 4.82 22.59 0.11
N PHE A 108 3.64 23.17 0.39
CA PHE A 108 2.81 22.81 1.53
C PHE A 108 2.51 21.31 1.60
N TYR A 109 2.22 20.66 0.47
CA TYR A 109 2.04 19.20 0.39
C TYR A 109 3.22 18.35 0.93
N ARG A 110 4.44 18.90 1.01
CA ARG A 110 5.62 18.18 1.54
C ARG A 110 5.75 18.24 3.05
N GLU A 111 4.95 19.06 3.73
CA GLU A 111 4.97 19.18 5.18
C GLU A 111 4.19 18.03 5.85
N ARG A 112 4.49 17.76 7.12
CA ARG A 112 3.89 16.65 7.89
C ARG A 112 2.46 17.01 8.33
N HIS A 113 1.48 16.63 7.52
CA HIS A 113 0.06 16.87 7.77
C HIS A 113 -0.62 15.64 8.38
N CYS A 114 -0.39 15.42 9.68
CA CYS A 114 -1.04 14.33 10.40
C CYS A 114 -2.53 14.63 10.66
N PRO A 115 -3.40 13.61 10.64
CA PRO A 115 -4.78 13.76 11.08
C PRO A 115 -4.88 14.18 12.54
N LEU A 116 -6.00 14.79 12.90
CA LEU A 116 -6.26 15.11 14.30
C LEU A 116 -6.32 13.81 15.12
N PRO A 117 -5.93 13.85 16.40
CA PRO A 117 -5.94 12.65 17.23
C PRO A 117 -7.34 12.00 17.29
N GLU A 118 -8.40 12.79 17.23
CA GLU A 118 -9.79 12.33 17.21
C GLU A 118 -10.15 11.47 15.98
N GLU A 119 -9.47 11.67 14.85
CA GLU A 119 -9.67 10.91 13.61
C GLU A 119 -8.84 9.61 13.58
N THR A 120 -7.92 9.43 14.54
CA THR A 120 -7.02 8.26 14.56
C THR A 120 -7.60 7.14 15.42
N PRO A 121 -7.72 5.91 14.88
CA PRO A 121 -8.15 4.77 15.68
C PRO A 121 -7.13 4.47 16.77
N LEU A 122 -7.62 4.12 17.97
CA LEU A 122 -6.79 3.64 19.07
C LEU A 122 -6.90 2.12 19.14
N CYS A 123 -5.86 1.44 18.69
CA CYS A 123 -5.80 -0.03 18.71
C CYS A 123 -4.37 -0.49 19.00
N LEU A 124 -4.24 -1.73 19.45
CA LEU A 124 -2.95 -2.35 19.71
C LEU A 124 -2.42 -3.01 18.45
N ILE A 125 -1.20 -2.65 18.02
CA ILE A 125 -0.56 -3.31 16.88
C ILE A 125 -0.11 -4.71 17.31
N PRO A 126 -0.61 -5.79 16.67
CA PRO A 126 -0.19 -7.14 17.01
C PRO A 126 1.27 -7.38 16.61
N PRO A 127 2.02 -8.18 17.38
CA PRO A 127 3.36 -8.58 16.98
C PRO A 127 3.30 -9.44 15.70
N PRO A 128 4.27 -9.30 14.79
CA PRO A 128 4.31 -10.11 13.57
C PRO A 128 4.58 -11.59 13.90
N ASN A 129 4.17 -12.47 12.99
CA ASN A 129 4.37 -13.91 13.14
C ASN A 129 5.86 -14.24 13.31
N GLY A 130 6.20 -14.96 14.39
CA GLY A 130 7.58 -15.34 14.69
C GLY A 130 8.41 -14.24 15.37
N TYR A 131 7.81 -13.13 15.78
CA TYR A 131 8.47 -12.12 16.60
C TYR A 131 8.96 -12.75 17.91
N LYS A 132 10.27 -12.63 18.17
CA LYS A 132 10.88 -13.10 19.41
C LYS A 132 11.14 -11.89 20.30
N ILE A 133 10.89 -12.05 21.59
CA ILE A 133 11.21 -11.03 22.59
C ILE A 133 12.70 -10.69 22.45
N PRO A 134 13.07 -9.42 22.25
CA PRO A 134 14.47 -9.04 22.12
C PRO A 134 15.22 -9.37 23.41
N VAL A 135 16.52 -9.67 23.26
CA VAL A 135 17.39 -9.96 24.40
C VAL A 135 17.49 -8.69 25.26
N PRO A 136 17.24 -8.75 26.58
CA PRO A 136 17.31 -7.59 27.44
C PRO A 136 18.74 -7.04 27.49
N TRP A 137 18.86 -5.73 27.66
CA TRP A 137 20.14 -5.11 28.02
C TRP A 137 20.45 -5.45 29.50
N PRO A 138 21.69 -5.81 29.88
CA PRO A 138 22.96 -5.76 29.13
C PRO A 138 23.33 -7.05 28.36
N ASP A 139 22.56 -8.13 28.46
CA ASP A 139 22.87 -9.44 27.83
C ASP A 139 22.97 -9.38 26.29
N SER A 140 22.38 -8.35 25.68
CA SER A 140 22.55 -8.06 24.25
C SER A 140 24.02 -7.80 23.86
N LEU A 141 24.86 -7.32 24.78
CA LEU A 141 26.26 -6.96 24.51
C LEU A 141 27.12 -8.18 24.18
N THR A 142 26.93 -9.31 24.87
CA THR A 142 27.71 -10.53 24.65
C THR A 142 27.24 -11.30 23.42
N LYS A 143 25.94 -11.21 23.10
CA LYS A 143 25.33 -11.89 21.94
C LYS A 143 25.68 -11.26 20.58
N VAL A 144 26.01 -9.96 20.55
CA VAL A 144 26.39 -9.23 19.32
C VAL A 144 27.91 -9.24 19.08
N CYS A 145 28.73 -9.66 20.06
CA CYS A 145 30.19 -9.53 20.03
C CYS A 145 30.97 -10.52 19.12
N VAL A 146 30.32 -11.30 18.24
CA VAL A 146 30.99 -12.39 17.51
C VAL A 146 31.36 -12.05 16.05
N LEU A 147 30.91 -10.93 15.48
CA LEU A 147 31.19 -10.62 14.07
C LEU A 147 32.46 -9.79 13.78
N LEU A 148 33.13 -9.24 14.81
CA LEU A 148 34.37 -8.45 14.63
C LEU A 148 35.65 -9.13 15.13
N GLY A 149 35.55 -10.27 15.83
CA GLY A 149 36.71 -10.94 16.45
C GLY A 149 37.32 -12.08 15.63
N SER A 150 36.66 -12.56 14.57
CA SER A 150 37.11 -13.77 13.85
C SER A 150 38.10 -13.48 12.70
N PHE A 151 38.68 -12.28 12.65
CA PHE A 151 39.58 -11.83 11.57
C PHE A 151 40.92 -11.28 12.09
N ASN A 152 41.52 -11.85 13.14
CA ASN A 152 42.99 -11.79 13.36
C ASN A 152 43.47 -12.60 14.58
N SER A 153 43.52 -13.93 14.48
CA SER A 153 44.35 -14.72 15.42
C SER A 153 45.14 -15.85 14.78
N SER A 154 44.99 -16.09 13.47
CA SER A 154 45.76 -17.13 12.77
C SER A 154 47.14 -16.67 12.27
N ILE A 155 47.56 -15.42 12.52
CA ILE A 155 48.82 -14.85 12.01
C ILE A 155 49.94 -14.80 13.07
N TRP A 156 49.66 -14.99 14.36
CA TRP A 156 50.66 -14.84 15.43
C TRP A 156 51.10 -16.15 16.12
N LEU A 157 50.72 -17.32 15.59
CA LEU A 157 51.09 -18.63 16.17
C LEU A 157 52.05 -19.47 15.30
N LEU A 158 52.64 -18.88 14.26
CA LEU A 158 53.75 -19.46 13.50
C LEU A 158 54.86 -18.42 13.38
N GLY A 159 55.75 -18.37 14.38
CA GLY A 159 56.93 -17.50 14.42
C GLY A 159 57.72 -17.69 15.69
#